data_AF-A0A1N6YA63-F1
#
_entry.id   AF-A0A1N6YA63-F1
#
_cell.length_a   1.000
_cell.length_b   1.000
_cell.length_c   1.000
_cell.angle_alpha   90.00
_cell.angle_beta   90.00
_cell.angle_gamma   90.00
#
_symmetry.space_group_name_H-M   'P 1'
#
loop_
_entity.id
_entity.type
_entity.pdbx_description
1 polymer ?
#
loop_
_entity_poly.entity_id
_entity_poly.type
_entity_poly.pdbx_seq_one_letter_code
_entity_poly.pdbx_strand_id
1 'polypeptide(L)' 'MSSSNMPSSWSDPRYVSTVVGVLATGVLVFYAALTQSGLVVEEVVFVLLSVTLPATIAYEVARRWS' A
#
# COMPACT_ATOMS: atom_id res chain seq x y z
N MET A 1 14.07 26.38 -3.80
CA MET A 1 13.67 24.95 -3.87
C MET A 1 12.46 24.90 -4.77
N SER A 2 12.57 24.30 -5.96
CA SER A 2 11.39 24.07 -6.79
C SER A 2 10.49 23.13 -6.01
N SER A 3 9.39 23.66 -5.47
CA SER A 3 8.29 22.85 -4.96
C SER A 3 7.87 21.97 -6.12
N SER A 4 8.29 20.70 -6.08
CA SER A 4 7.73 19.67 -6.94
C SER A 4 6.22 19.81 -6.76
N ASN A 5 5.51 20.24 -7.79
CA ASN A 5 4.05 20.26 -7.80
C ASN A 5 3.59 18.81 -7.74
N MET A 6 3.65 18.22 -6.55
CA MET A 6 3.05 16.93 -6.27
C MET A 6 1.56 17.13 -6.60
N PRO A 7 0.99 16.35 -7.53
CA PRO A 7 -0.42 16.47 -7.85
C PRO A 7 -1.21 16.37 -6.54
N SER A 8 -2.12 17.32 -6.27
CA SER A 8 -2.84 17.37 -4.98
C SER A 8 -3.60 16.07 -4.66
N SER A 9 -3.84 15.23 -5.67
CA SER A 9 -4.40 13.88 -5.55
C SER A 9 -3.54 12.93 -4.71
N TRP A 10 -2.22 13.11 -4.61
CA TRP A 10 -1.36 12.32 -3.71
C TRP A 10 -1.56 12.67 -2.23
N SER A 11 -2.25 13.77 -1.94
CA SER A 11 -2.71 14.12 -0.59
C SER A 11 -4.12 13.60 -0.31
N ASP A 12 -4.85 13.11 -1.31
CA ASP A 12 -6.16 12.50 -1.11
C ASP A 12 -6.00 11.07 -0.56
N PRO A 13 -6.43 10.80 0.68
CA PRO A 13 -6.29 9.49 1.29
C PRO A 13 -7.06 8.39 0.54
N ARG A 14 -8.13 8.72 -0.19
CA ARG A 14 -8.90 7.75 -1.00
C ARG A 14 -8.11 7.33 -2.23
N TYR A 15 -7.44 8.28 -2.88
CA TYR A 15 -6.59 7.98 -4.04
C TYR A 15 -5.40 7.12 -3.63
N VAL A 16 -4.69 7.51 -2.57
CA VAL A 16 -3.51 6.77 -2.09
C VAL A 16 -3.88 5.35 -1.65
N SER A 17 -4.95 5.17 -0.87
CA SER A 17 -5.40 3.83 -0.45
C SER A 17 -5.79 2.95 -1.63
N THR A 18 -6.43 3.52 -2.66
CA THR A 18 -6.77 2.79 -3.89
C THR A 18 -5.51 2.33 -4.63
N VAL A 19 -4.56 3.23 -4.86
CA VAL A 19 -3.29 2.89 -5.55
C VAL A 19 -2.54 1.80 -4.79
N VAL A 20 -2.43 1.92 -3.47
CA VAL A 20 -1.76 0.93 -2.62
C VAL A 20 -2.46 -0.43 -2.69
N GLY A 21 -3.80 -0.46 -2.66
CA GLY A 21 -4.58 -1.69 -2.81
C GLY A 21 -4.37 -2.37 -4.15
N VAL A 22 -4.34 -1.60 -5.25
CA VAL A 22 -4.07 -2.11 -6.60
C VAL A 22 -2.67 -2.71 -6.69
N LEU A 23 -1.65 -2.01 -6.17
CA LEU A 23 -0.28 -2.50 -6.17
C LEU A 23 -0.13 -3.77 -5.35
N ALA A 24 -0.71 -3.83 -4.15
CA ALA A 24 -0.67 -5.01 -3.28
C ALA A 24 -1.32 -6.23 -3.95
N THR A 25 -2.48 -6.02 -4.58
CA THR A 25 -3.18 -7.08 -5.33
C THR A 25 -2.34 -7.55 -6.52
N GLY A 26 -1.76 -6.61 -7.28
CA GLY A 26 -0.88 -6.92 -8.40
C GLY A 26 0.34 -7.74 -8.01
N VAL A 27 0.97 -7.42 -6.88
CA VAL A 27 2.10 -8.20 -6.32
C VAL A 27 1.68 -9.63 -6.01
N LEU A 28 0.54 -9.83 -5.34
CA LEU A 28 0.04 -11.17 -5.01
C LEU A 28 -0.28 -12.00 -6.25
N VAL A 29 -0.95 -11.39 -7.25
CA VAL A 29 -1.27 -12.06 -8.51
C VAL A 29 0.00 -12.42 -9.29
N PHE A 30 0.97 -11.49 -9.35
CA PHE A 30 2.23 -11.73 -10.04
C PHE A 30 3.06 -12.82 -9.36
N TYR A 31 3.11 -12.80 -8.03
CA TYR A 31 3.77 -13.84 -7.25
C TYR A 31 3.14 -15.21 -7.50
N ALA A 32 1.80 -15.32 -7.39
CA ALA A 32 1.08 -16.56 -7.65
C ALA A 32 1.27 -17.11 -9.07
N ALA A 33 1.53 -16.23 -10.04
CA ALA A 33 1.81 -16.63 -11.43
C ALA A 33 3.25 -17.14 -11.63
N LEU A 34 4.20 -16.70 -10.81
CA LEU A 34 5.61 -17.08 -10.90
C LEU A 34 5.98 -18.29 -10.06
N THR A 35 5.26 -18.54 -8.96
CA THR A 35 5.55 -19.66 -8.06
C THR A 35 4.81 -20.92 -8.48
N GLN A 36 5.55 -22.04 -8.57
CA GLN A 36 4.97 -23.36 -8.87
C GLN A 36 4.10 -23.89 -7.72
N SER A 37 4.42 -23.50 -6.49
CA SER A 37 3.56 -23.65 -5.32
C SER A 37 2.60 -22.46 -5.32
N GLY A 38 1.29 -22.70 -5.38
CA GLY A 38 0.28 -21.62 -5.39
C GLY A 38 0.37 -20.71 -4.16
N LEU A 39 -0.34 -19.58 -4.20
CA LEU A 39 -0.31 -18.55 -3.16
C LEU A 39 -0.64 -19.12 -1.77
N VAL A 40 0.28 -18.97 -0.81
CA VAL A 40 0.07 -19.46 0.56
C VAL A 40 -0.44 -18.37 1.50
N VAL A 41 -1.13 -18.78 2.57
CA VAL A 41 -1.72 -17.87 3.56
C VAL A 41 -0.67 -16.93 4.16
N GLU A 42 0.55 -17.42 4.38
CA GLU A 42 1.66 -16.62 4.93
C GLU A 42 1.99 -15.41 4.04
N GLU A 43 2.00 -15.58 2.72
CA GLU A 43 2.31 -14.50 1.77
C GLU A 43 1.21 -13.45 1.75
N VAL A 44 -0.05 -13.88 1.78
CA VAL A 44 -1.20 -12.98 1.86
C VAL A 44 -1.12 -12.16 3.15
N VAL A 45 -0.87 -12.81 4.29
CA VAL A 45 -0.74 -12.14 5.59
C VAL A 45 0.45 -11.18 5.59
N PHE A 46 1.58 -11.57 5.03
CA PHE A 46 2.77 -10.72 4.93
C PHE A 46 2.50 -9.44 4.13
N VAL A 47 1.85 -9.56 2.96
CA VAL A 47 1.48 -8.38 2.15
C VAL A 47 0.48 -7.50 2.88
N LEU A 48 -0.53 -8.11 3.52
CA LEU A 48 -1.55 -7.37 4.26
C LEU A 48 -0.90 -6.56 5.40
N LEU A 49 -0.01 -7.17 6.17
CA LEU A 49 0.71 -6.50 7.25
C LEU A 49 1.65 -5.42 6.70
N SER A 50 2.42 -5.71 5.65
CA SER A 50 3.36 -4.76 5.03
C SER A 50 2.67 -3.52 4.49
N VAL A 51 1.39 -3.62 4.11
CA VAL A 51 0.59 -2.49 3.64
C VAL A 51 -0.11 -1.77 4.79
N THR A 52 -0.80 -2.51 5.66
CA THR A 52 -1.66 -1.94 6.69
C THR A 52 -0.89 -1.32 7.85
N LEU A 53 0.27 -1.87 8.23
CA LEU A 53 1.11 -1.29 9.28
C LEU A 53 1.60 0.12 8.93
N PRO A 54 2.30 0.35 7.79
CA PRO A 54 2.73 1.69 7.41
C PRO A 54 1.57 2.66 7.21
N ALA A 55 0.46 2.20 6.61
CA ALA A 55 -0.74 3.03 6.43
C ALA A 55 -1.31 3.49 7.79
N THR A 56 -1.37 2.58 8.77
CA THR A 56 -1.85 2.88 10.13
C THR A 56 -0.90 3.84 10.84
N ILE A 57 0.41 3.65 10.72
CA ILE A 57 1.40 4.56 11.29
C ILE A 57 1.26 5.96 10.69
N ALA A 58 1.15 6.07 9.36
CA ALA A 58 0.97 7.35 8.69
C ALA A 58 -0.33 8.05 9.13
N TYR A 59 -1.43 7.31 9.23
CA TYR A 59 -2.71 7.83 9.73
C TYR A 59 -2.59 8.34 11.17
N GLU A 60 -2.00 7.56 12.08
CA GLU A 60 -1.84 7.95 13.48
C GLU A 60 -0.89 9.13 13.66
N VAL A 61 0.17 9.24 12.85
CA VAL A 61 1.03 10.43 12.81
C VAL A 61 0.24 11.64 12.33
N ALA A 62 -0.45 11.55 11.19
CA ALA A 62 -1.25 12.66 10.67
C ALA A 62 -2.32 13.12 11.68
N ARG A 63 -2.96 12.19 12.38
CA ARG A 63 -3.96 12.49 13.41
C ARG A 63 -3.37 13.22 14.63
N ARG A 64 -2.16 12.87 15.05
CA ARG A 64 -1.53 13.42 16.27
C ARG A 64 -0.93 14.81 16.08
N TRP A 65 -0.59 15.15 14.84
CA TRP A 65 0.10 16.40 14.49
C TRP A 65 -0.76 17.31 13.58
N SER A 66 -2.07 17.03 13.49
CA SER A 66 -3.11 17.90 12.94
C SER A 66 -3.83 18.65 14.04
#